data_AF-A0A424XYH5-F1
#
_entry.id   AF-A0A424XYH5-F1
#
_cell.length_a   1.000
_cell.length_b   1.000
_cell.length_c   1.000
_cell.angle_alpha   90.00
_cell.angle_beta   90.00
_cell.angle_gamma   90.00
#
_symmetry.space_group_name_H-M   'P 1'
#
loop_
_entity.id
_entity.type
_entity.pdbx_description
1 polymer ?
#
loop_
_entity_poly.entity_id
_entity_poly.type
_entity_poly.pdbx_seq_one_letter_code
_entity_poly.pdbx_strand_id
1 'polypeptide(L)'
;MSLNESVLPGRDSLQSPSLQPHRFNRMEMAGSLGDLGTLLPLAIGMILINGLSPAAIFFSVAFFYFFSGLYFRLTCPVEPMKVIAAYAIATGVTATEIQASCLLTFVMLLFFGATGLISLISKYVPKAVIRGVQLSTGLLLVSQGVKLMVGTSAFQELSQAAEPYLTIQNIG
;
A
#
# COMPACT_ATOMS: atom_id res chain seq x y z
N MET A 1 -60.50 20.22 13.15
CA MET A 1 -59.78 19.04 13.70
C MET A 1 -58.70 18.68 12.69
N SER A 2 -57.55 19.34 12.78
CA SER A 2 -56.46 19.24 11.80
C SER A 2 -55.53 18.11 12.22
N LEU A 3 -55.34 17.12 11.34
CA LEU A 3 -54.36 16.07 11.54
C LEU A 3 -52.95 16.63 11.34
N ASN A 4 -52.05 16.19 12.22
CA ASN A 4 -50.68 16.62 12.39
C ASN A 4 -49.77 15.70 11.54
N GLU A 5 -49.27 16.18 10.41
CA GLU A 5 -48.32 15.48 9.53
C GLU A 5 -46.87 15.94 9.77
N SER A 6 -46.39 15.90 11.01
CA SER A 6 -45.03 16.33 11.37
C SER A 6 -44.04 15.18 11.64
N VAL A 7 -44.09 14.09 10.86
CA VAL A 7 -43.05 13.04 10.94
C VAL A 7 -42.75 12.43 9.58
N LEU A 8 -41.91 13.09 8.78
CA LEU A 8 -41.06 12.41 7.79
C LEU A 8 -39.67 13.08 7.80
N PRO A 9 -38.64 12.44 8.38
CA PRO A 9 -37.28 12.95 8.28
C PRO A 9 -36.78 12.85 6.83
N GLY A 10 -36.05 13.88 6.41
CA GLY A 10 -35.67 14.20 5.04
C GLY A 10 -35.17 13.01 4.20
N ARG A 11 -35.75 12.90 3.01
CA ARG A 11 -35.41 11.94 1.96
C ARG A 11 -34.63 12.57 0.79
N ASP A 12 -33.93 13.69 1.02
CA ASP A 12 -33.27 14.46 -0.06
C ASP A 12 -31.73 14.52 0.04
N SER A 13 -31.09 13.42 0.44
CA SER A 13 -29.62 13.30 0.34
C SER A 13 -29.17 11.95 -0.22
N LEU A 14 -29.97 11.36 -1.12
CA LEU A 14 -29.44 10.41 -2.08
C LEU A 14 -28.70 11.19 -3.18
N GLN A 15 -27.54 11.75 -2.82
CA GLN A 15 -26.52 12.15 -3.77
C GLN A 15 -26.18 10.92 -4.61
N SER A 16 -26.75 10.87 -5.82
CA SER A 16 -26.23 10.03 -6.88
C SER A 16 -24.73 10.32 -6.99
N PRO A 17 -23.87 9.29 -7.09
CA PRO A 17 -22.45 9.51 -7.30
C PRO A 17 -22.29 10.10 -8.70
N SER A 18 -22.36 11.43 -8.78
CA SER A 18 -21.98 12.20 -9.94
C SER A 18 -20.53 11.81 -10.26
N LEU A 19 -20.31 11.31 -11.47
CA LEU A 19 -18.98 11.08 -12.02
C LEU A 19 -18.29 12.44 -12.12
N GLN A 20 -17.68 12.89 -11.02
CA GLN A 20 -17.04 14.19 -10.99
C GLN A 20 -15.83 14.17 -11.94
N PRO A 21 -15.62 15.25 -12.73
CA PRO A 21 -14.42 15.40 -13.56
C PRO A 21 -13.15 15.32 -12.70
N HIS A 22 -11.96 15.08 -13.28
CA HIS A 22 -10.69 15.13 -12.54
C HIS A 22 -10.53 16.53 -11.92
N ARG A 23 -10.89 16.67 -10.64
CA ARG A 23 -10.78 17.94 -9.93
C ARG A 23 -9.46 17.88 -9.21
N PHE A 24 -8.40 18.34 -9.87
CA PHE A 24 -7.09 18.61 -9.28
C PHE A 24 -7.26 19.51 -8.06
N ASN A 25 -7.53 18.87 -6.92
CA ASN A 25 -7.84 19.49 -5.66
C ASN A 25 -6.71 19.09 -4.70
N ARG A 26 -6.48 19.91 -3.67
CA ARG A 26 -5.44 19.66 -2.67
C ARG A 26 -5.58 18.27 -2.02
N MET A 27 -6.80 17.73 -1.97
CA MET A 27 -7.08 16.38 -1.50
C MET A 27 -6.57 15.27 -2.43
N GLU A 28 -6.63 15.44 -3.75
CA GLU A 28 -6.08 14.47 -4.71
C GLU A 28 -4.54 14.49 -4.65
N MET A 29 -3.95 15.69 -4.54
CA MET A 29 -2.51 15.82 -4.31
C MET A 29 -2.09 15.18 -3.00
N ALA A 30 -2.77 15.47 -1.89
CA ALA A 30 -2.47 14.86 -0.59
C ALA A 30 -2.65 13.33 -0.60
N GLY A 31 -3.68 12.83 -1.29
CA GLY A 31 -3.91 11.39 -1.44
C GLY A 31 -2.80 10.69 -2.23
N SER A 32 -2.38 11.26 -3.37
CA SER A 32 -1.27 10.72 -4.16
C SER A 32 0.06 10.75 -3.40
N LEU A 33 0.31 11.82 -2.64
CA LEU A 33 1.51 11.95 -1.81
C LEU A 33 1.49 10.98 -0.63
N GLY A 34 0.31 10.74 -0.05
CA GLY A 34 0.12 9.75 1.01
C GLY A 34 0.40 8.32 0.55
N ASP A 35 0.00 7.97 -0.67
CA ASP A 35 0.29 6.65 -1.23
C ASP A 35 1.79 6.47 -1.52
N LEU A 36 2.43 7.48 -2.13
CA LEU A 36 3.89 7.52 -2.32
C LEU A 36 4.66 7.40 -1.00
N GLY A 37 4.17 8.02 0.07
CA GLY A 37 4.75 7.94 1.41
C GLY A 37 4.81 6.52 1.98
N THR A 38 3.94 5.61 1.52
CA THR A 38 3.97 4.19 1.89
C THR A 38 4.74 3.33 0.89
N LEU A 39 4.72 3.70 -0.40
CA LEU A 39 5.44 2.97 -1.45
C LEU A 39 6.95 3.11 -1.31
N LEU A 40 7.46 4.30 -0.99
CA LEU A 40 8.90 4.54 -0.90
C LEU A 40 9.58 3.69 0.18
N PRO A 41 9.13 3.68 1.45
CA PRO A 41 9.75 2.83 2.48
C PRO A 41 9.67 1.34 2.13
N LEU A 42 8.56 0.90 1.53
CA LEU A 42 8.36 -0.49 1.13
C LEU A 42 9.25 -0.90 -0.03
N ALA A 43 9.40 -0.04 -1.04
CA ALA A 43 10.31 -0.25 -2.17
C ALA A 43 11.76 -0.31 -1.69
N ILE A 44 12.16 0.61 -0.79
CA ILE A 44 13.49 0.60 -0.18
C ILE A 44 13.71 -0.70 0.59
N GLY A 45 12.75 -1.15 1.41
CA GLY A 45 12.85 -2.43 2.12
C GLY A 45 12.99 -3.62 1.17
N MET A 46 12.25 -3.65 0.07
CA MET A 46 12.39 -4.72 -0.93
C MET A 46 13.73 -4.69 -1.67
N ILE A 47 14.28 -3.51 -1.99
CA ILE A 47 15.59 -3.37 -2.62
C ILE A 47 16.69 -3.85 -1.67
N LEU A 48 16.65 -3.39 -0.41
CA LEU A 48 17.71 -3.68 0.56
C LEU A 48 17.70 -5.12 1.05
N ILE A 49 16.53 -5.70 1.30
CA ILE A 49 16.41 -7.02 1.94
C ILE A 49 16.27 -8.15 0.92
N ASN A 50 15.57 -7.92 -0.20
CA ASN A 50 15.28 -8.97 -1.19
C ASN A 50 16.13 -8.82 -2.47
N GLY A 51 16.97 -7.79 -2.56
CA GLY A 51 17.88 -7.57 -3.69
C GLY A 51 17.19 -7.22 -5.00
N LEU A 52 15.96 -6.70 -4.95
CA LEU A 52 15.21 -6.33 -6.15
C LEU A 52 15.83 -5.10 -6.84
N SER A 53 15.85 -5.12 -8.18
CA SER A 53 16.26 -3.98 -8.99
C SER A 53 15.37 -2.75 -8.73
N PRO A 54 15.93 -1.59 -8.32
CA PRO A 54 15.16 -0.36 -8.13
C PRO A 54 14.42 0.06 -9.40
N ALA A 55 15.10 -0.05 -10.55
CA ALA A 55 14.53 0.30 -11.84
C ALA A 55 13.31 -0.57 -12.17
N ALA A 56 13.38 -1.88 -11.90
CA ALA A 56 12.26 -2.80 -12.16
C ALA A 56 11.05 -2.50 -11.26
N ILE A 57 11.26 -2.18 -9.98
CA ILE A 57 10.19 -1.82 -9.04
C ILE A 57 9.50 -0.53 -9.49
N PHE A 58 10.26 0.56 -9.67
CA PHE A 58 9.67 1.86 -10.02
C PHE A 58 9.02 1.83 -11.40
N PHE A 59 9.61 1.13 -12.37
CA PHE A 59 9.01 0.96 -13.69
C PHE A 59 7.69 0.20 -13.62
N SER A 60 7.64 -0.91 -12.87
CA SER A 60 6.41 -1.70 -12.72
C SER A 60 5.31 -0.91 -12.01
N VAL A 61 5.66 -0.15 -10.96
CA VAL A 61 4.71 0.70 -10.23
C VAL A 61 4.18 1.83 -11.11
N ALA A 62 5.05 2.52 -11.85
CA ALA A 62 4.66 3.58 -12.78
C ALA A 62 3.73 3.05 -13.88
N PHE A 63 4.09 1.91 -14.47
CA PHE A 63 3.26 1.23 -15.46
C PHE A 63 1.90 0.87 -14.88
N PHE A 64 1.85 0.23 -13.71
CA PHE A 64 0.59 -0.13 -13.05
C PHE A 64 -0.31 1.08 -12.78
N TYR A 65 0.24 2.17 -12.21
CA TYR A 65 -0.54 3.39 -11.97
C TYR A 65 -1.03 4.05 -13.26
N PHE A 66 -0.23 4.01 -14.34
CA PHE A 66 -0.63 4.54 -15.63
C PHE A 66 -1.85 3.79 -16.20
N PHE A 67 -1.82 2.45 -16.23
CA PHE A 67 -2.95 1.65 -16.72
C PHE A 67 -4.15 1.71 -15.78
N SER A 68 -3.94 1.64 -14.46
CA SER A 68 -5.01 1.76 -13.46
C SER A 68 -5.71 3.12 -13.57
N GLY A 69 -4.94 4.20 -13.73
CA GLY A 69 -5.47 5.54 -13.91
C GLY A 69 -6.29 5.69 -15.19
N LEU A 70 -5.85 5.08 -16.30
CA LEU A 70 -6.58 5.12 -17.56
C LEU A 70 -7.89 4.31 -17.52
N TYR A 71 -7.86 3.09 -16.96
CA TYR A 71 -8.98 2.16 -16.99
C TYR A 71 -10.02 2.44 -15.89
N PHE A 72 -9.58 2.59 -14.64
CA PHE A 72 -10.47 2.74 -13.47
C PHE A 72 -10.71 4.20 -13.06
N ARG A 73 -9.93 5.16 -13.59
CA ARG A 73 -9.96 6.59 -13.23
C ARG A 73 -9.78 6.87 -11.73
N LEU A 74 -9.30 5.89 -10.98
CA LEU A 74 -9.06 5.90 -9.55
C LEU A 74 -7.84 5.00 -9.27
N THR A 75 -7.14 5.27 -8.18
CA THR A 75 -6.12 4.34 -7.68
C THR A 75 -6.81 3.08 -7.16
N CYS A 76 -6.53 1.93 -7.78
CA CYS A 76 -7.07 0.66 -7.31
C CYS A 76 -6.58 0.35 -5.88
N PRO A 77 -7.33 -0.44 -5.09
CA PRO A 77 -6.88 -0.86 -3.77
C PRO A 77 -5.57 -1.66 -3.87
N VAL A 78 -4.46 -1.02 -3.52
CA VAL A 78 -3.10 -1.62 -3.51
C VAL A 78 -2.80 -2.39 -2.22
N GLU A 79 -3.78 -2.52 -1.34
CA GLU A 79 -3.60 -3.09 0.00
C GLU A 79 -3.10 -4.56 -0.02
N PRO A 80 -3.62 -5.46 -0.88
CA PRO A 80 -3.12 -6.82 -0.98
C PRO A 80 -1.63 -6.87 -1.38
N MET A 81 -1.23 -5.98 -2.29
CA MET A 81 0.14 -5.89 -2.78
C MET A 81 1.10 -5.42 -1.69
N LYS A 82 0.67 -4.46 -0.84
CA LYS A 82 1.46 -3.99 0.30
C LYS A 82 1.70 -5.10 1.33
N VAL A 83 0.72 -5.97 1.56
CA VAL A 83 0.84 -7.11 2.48
C VAL A 83 1.89 -8.10 1.99
N ILE A 84 1.83 -8.48 0.70
CA ILE A 84 2.76 -9.43 0.09
C ILE A 84 4.20 -8.90 0.18
N ALA A 85 4.41 -7.63 -0.15
CA ALA A 85 5.71 -6.98 -0.06
C ALA A 85 6.20 -6.89 1.40
N ALA A 86 5.35 -6.49 2.35
CA ALA A 86 5.72 -6.43 3.76
C ALA A 86 6.09 -7.81 4.32
N TYR A 87 5.36 -8.86 3.90
CA TYR A 87 5.68 -10.24 4.25
C TYR A 87 7.01 -10.68 3.64
N ALA A 88 7.24 -10.43 2.35
CA ALA A 88 8.50 -10.78 1.68
C ALA A 88 9.71 -10.10 2.35
N ILE A 89 9.59 -8.83 2.75
CA ILE A 89 10.61 -8.12 3.53
C ILE A 89 10.82 -8.77 4.90
N ALA A 90 9.75 -9.23 5.57
CA ALA A 90 9.86 -9.87 6.87
C ALA A 90 10.53 -11.26 6.81
N THR A 91 10.37 -11.98 5.70
CA THR A 91 10.86 -13.36 5.53
C THR A 91 12.12 -13.47 4.68
N GLY A 92 12.56 -12.41 3.99
CA GLY A 92 13.79 -12.41 3.18
C GLY A 92 13.72 -13.33 1.96
N VAL A 93 12.54 -13.39 1.33
CA VAL A 93 12.25 -14.29 0.20
C VAL A 93 13.00 -13.85 -1.06
N THR A 94 13.43 -14.81 -1.89
CA THR A 94 14.23 -14.47 -3.07
C THR A 94 13.43 -13.70 -4.12
N ALA A 95 14.09 -12.85 -4.91
CA ALA A 95 13.42 -12.05 -5.96
C ALA A 95 12.63 -12.91 -6.97
N THR A 96 13.11 -14.12 -7.26
CA THR A 96 12.44 -15.08 -8.15
C THR A 96 11.12 -15.61 -7.55
N GLU A 97 11.09 -15.88 -6.25
CA GLU A 97 9.88 -16.30 -5.56
C GLU A 97 8.87 -15.16 -5.45
N ILE A 98 9.34 -13.93 -5.24
CA ILE A 98 8.49 -12.72 -5.28
C ILE A 98 7.83 -12.61 -6.65
N GLN A 99 8.58 -12.73 -7.75
CA GLN A 99 8.02 -12.67 -9.10
C GLN A 99 6.98 -13.78 -9.36
N ALA A 100 7.26 -15.02 -8.92
CA ALA A 100 6.31 -16.13 -9.04
C ALA A 100 5.03 -15.88 -8.24
N SER A 101 5.15 -15.38 -7.01
CA SER A 101 4.00 -15.05 -6.15
C SER A 101 3.15 -13.91 -6.72
N CYS A 102 3.79 -12.91 -7.34
CA CYS A 102 3.12 -11.81 -8.03
C CYS A 102 2.35 -12.30 -9.25
N LEU A 103 2.95 -13.19 -10.07
CA LEU A 103 2.29 -13.79 -11.23
C LEU A 103 1.08 -14.64 -10.81
N LEU A 104 1.25 -15.47 -9.78
CA LEU A 104 0.16 -16.30 -9.25
C LEU A 104 -0.98 -15.43 -8.71
N THR A 105 -0.64 -14.37 -7.96
CA THR A 105 -1.61 -13.43 -7.42
C THR A 105 -2.32 -12.66 -8.53
N PHE A 106 -1.62 -12.25 -9.59
CA PHE A 106 -2.20 -11.63 -10.77
C PHE A 106 -3.23 -12.56 -11.45
N VAL A 107 -2.87 -13.82 -11.68
CA VAL A 107 -3.78 -14.81 -12.29
C VAL A 107 -5.02 -15.05 -11.41
N MET A 108 -4.83 -15.18 -10.10
CA MET A 108 -5.94 -15.36 -9.15
C MET A 108 -6.88 -14.14 -9.13
N LEU A 109 -6.32 -12.93 -9.09
CA LEU A 109 -7.11 -11.69 -9.13
C LEU A 109 -7.83 -11.52 -10.47
N LEU A 110 -7.17 -11.84 -11.59
CA LEU A 110 -7.79 -11.83 -12.91
C LEU A 110 -8.98 -12.80 -12.96
N PHE A 111 -8.81 -14.01 -12.41
CA PHE A 111 -9.87 -15.00 -12.33
C PHE A 111 -11.05 -14.52 -11.48
N PHE A 112 -10.80 -14.00 -10.27
CA PHE A 112 -11.86 -13.46 -9.41
C PHE A 112 -12.53 -12.21 -9.98
N GLY A 113 -11.78 -11.37 -10.69
CA GLY A 113 -12.28 -10.19 -11.38
C GLY A 113 -13.16 -10.54 -12.58
N ALA A 114 -12.71 -11.47 -13.42
CA ALA A 114 -13.45 -11.93 -14.60
C ALA A 114 -14.75 -12.69 -14.23
N THR A 115 -14.75 -13.41 -13.11
CA THR A 115 -15.93 -14.15 -12.62
C THR A 115 -16.90 -13.29 -11.80
N GLY A 116 -16.51 -12.08 -11.39
CA GLY A 116 -17.33 -11.22 -10.53
C GLY A 116 -17.53 -11.74 -9.10
N LEU A 117 -16.82 -12.82 -8.71
CA LEU A 117 -16.99 -13.49 -7.42
C LEU A 117 -16.57 -12.59 -6.25
N ILE A 118 -15.70 -11.61 -6.51
CA ILE A 118 -15.24 -10.63 -5.53
C ILE A 118 -16.41 -9.84 -4.91
N SER A 119 -17.46 -9.52 -5.70
CA SER A 119 -18.62 -8.77 -5.22
C SER A 119 -19.55 -9.61 -4.33
N LEU A 120 -19.59 -10.92 -4.56
CA LEU A 120 -20.29 -11.86 -3.69
C LEU A 120 -19.57 -11.97 -2.35
N ILE A 121 -18.26 -12.23 -2.39
CA ILE A 121 -17.43 -12.38 -1.19
C ILE A 121 -17.40 -11.08 -0.37
N SER A 122 -17.29 -9.92 -1.01
CA SER A 122 -17.24 -8.63 -0.30
C SER A 122 -18.50 -8.34 0.51
N LYS A 123 -19.65 -8.94 0.16
CA LYS A 123 -20.89 -8.82 0.93
C LYS A 123 -20.86 -9.63 2.23
N TYR A 124 -20.10 -10.72 2.26
CA TYR A 124 -19.96 -11.58 3.44
C TYR A 124 -18.82 -11.16 4.36
N VAL A 125 -17.82 -10.42 3.87
CA VAL A 125 -16.69 -9.96 4.68
C VAL A 125 -17.11 -8.76 5.56
N PRO A 126 -17.13 -8.89 6.89
CA PRO A 126 -17.50 -7.79 7.77
C PRO A 126 -16.41 -6.72 7.81
N LYS A 127 -16.82 -5.45 7.96
CA LYS A 127 -15.89 -4.29 8.02
C LYS A 127 -14.83 -4.42 9.12
N ALA A 128 -15.11 -5.18 10.18
CA ALA A 128 -14.15 -5.45 11.26
C ALA A 128 -12.92 -6.21 10.77
N VAL A 129 -13.08 -7.17 9.83
CA VAL A 129 -11.97 -7.94 9.26
C VAL A 129 -11.09 -7.04 8.40
N ILE A 130 -11.71 -6.18 7.57
CA ILE A 130 -10.99 -5.22 6.72
C ILE A 130 -10.13 -4.28 7.59
N ARG A 131 -10.72 -3.72 8.65
CA ARG A 131 -9.98 -2.87 9.61
C ARG A 131 -8.88 -3.62 10.35
N GLY A 132 -9.06 -4.91 10.64
CA GLY A 132 -8.04 -5.77 11.24
C GLY A 132 -6.82 -5.97 10.33
N VAL A 133 -7.06 -6.22 9.04
CA VAL A 133 -5.99 -6.33 8.03
C VAL A 133 -5.25 -5.00 7.86
N GLN A 134 -5.98 -3.88 7.82
CA GLN A 134 -5.41 -2.53 7.77
C GLN A 134 -4.54 -2.21 9.00
N LEU A 135 -5.00 -2.60 10.21
CA LEU A 135 -4.24 -2.41 11.45
C LEU A 135 -2.95 -3.24 11.45
N SER A 136 -3.06 -4.52 11.08
CA SER A 136 -1.92 -5.44 11.03
C SER A 136 -0.85 -4.97 10.04
N THR A 137 -1.26 -4.57 8.84
CA THR A 137 -0.35 -4.03 7.82
C THR A 137 0.30 -2.72 8.26
N GLY A 138 -0.46 -1.82 8.89
CA GLY A 138 0.08 -0.60 9.50
C GLY A 138 1.15 -0.89 10.55
N LEU A 139 0.89 -1.85 11.45
CA LEU A 139 1.86 -2.26 12.48
C LEU A 139 3.12 -2.90 11.88
N LEU A 140 2.96 -3.73 10.83
CA LEU A 140 4.09 -4.31 10.10
C LEU A 140 4.96 -3.22 9.47
N LEU A 141 4.35 -2.21 8.84
CA LEU A 141 5.09 -1.09 8.25
C LEU A 141 5.81 -0.25 9.32
N VAL A 142 5.19 -0.01 10.47
CA VAL A 142 5.85 0.67 11.61
C VAL A 142 7.05 -0.15 12.08
N SER A 143 6.90 -1.47 12.25
CA SER A 143 8.00 -2.34 12.66
C SER A 143 9.17 -2.30 11.68
N GLN A 144 8.88 -2.37 10.37
CA GLN A 144 9.93 -2.26 9.35
C GLN A 144 10.54 -0.87 9.29
N GLY A 145 9.74 0.18 9.45
CA GLY A 145 10.23 1.56 9.56
C GLY A 145 11.16 1.76 10.76
N VAL A 146 10.81 1.19 11.92
CA VAL A 146 11.68 1.19 13.11
C VAL A 146 12.97 0.42 12.87
N LYS A 147 12.91 -0.76 12.23
CA LYS A 147 14.13 -1.51 11.85
C LYS A 147 15.05 -0.70 10.95
N LEU A 148 14.49 0.03 9.98
CA LEU A 148 15.25 0.95 9.13
C LEU A 148 15.82 2.14 9.92
N MET A 149 15.04 2.73 10.85
CA MET A 149 15.48 3.88 11.67
C MET A 149 16.55 3.52 12.72
N VAL A 150 16.46 2.34 13.32
CA VAL A 150 17.43 1.84 14.32
C VAL A 150 18.79 1.51 13.66
N GLY A 151 18.86 1.52 12.33
CA GLY A 151 20.14 1.50 11.62
C GLY A 151 20.80 0.13 11.54
N THR A 152 20.09 -0.96 11.81
CA THR A 152 20.64 -2.32 11.74
C THR A 152 20.66 -2.92 10.33
N SER A 153 20.58 -2.11 9.26
CA SER A 153 20.68 -2.65 7.90
C SER A 153 21.08 -1.61 6.83
N ALA A 154 22.15 -1.95 6.11
CA ALA A 154 22.53 -1.56 4.75
C ALA A 154 22.94 -0.12 4.40
N PHE A 155 22.49 0.96 5.07
CA PHE A 155 23.07 2.30 4.79
C PHE A 155 24.52 2.41 5.31
N GLN A 156 24.83 1.65 6.36
CA GLN A 156 26.15 1.50 6.96
C GLN A 156 27.02 0.45 6.25
N GLU A 157 26.39 -0.42 5.45
CA GLU A 157 27.04 -1.48 4.67
C GLU A 157 27.36 -1.01 3.23
N LEU A 158 26.48 -0.19 2.64
CA LEU A 158 26.74 0.57 1.40
C LEU A 158 27.69 1.75 1.63
N SER A 159 27.68 2.35 2.83
CA SER A 159 28.66 3.36 3.25
C SER A 159 29.89 2.69 3.87
N GLN A 160 30.68 1.99 3.06
CA GLN A 160 32.09 1.65 3.35
C GLN A 160 32.98 2.92 3.60
N ALA A 161 32.48 3.99 4.23
CA ALA A 161 33.06 5.32 4.23
C ALA A 161 32.74 6.22 5.46
N ALA A 162 32.17 5.73 6.56
CA ALA A 162 32.11 6.56 7.78
C ALA A 162 32.28 5.71 9.03
N GLU A 163 33.52 5.66 9.50
CA GLU A 163 34.01 4.93 10.65
C GLU A 163 33.14 5.10 11.91
N PRO A 164 32.57 4.02 12.46
CA PRO A 164 31.95 4.01 13.78
C PRO A 164 32.99 3.78 14.90
N TYR A 165 34.23 4.23 14.70
CA TYR A 165 35.37 4.01 15.61
C TYR A 165 35.85 5.28 16.33
N LEU A 166 35.08 6.36 16.36
CA LEU A 166 35.29 7.44 17.36
C LEU A 166 34.71 7.05 18.72
N THR A 167 35.03 5.82 19.12
CA THR A 167 34.96 5.31 20.48
C THR A 167 36.17 5.86 21.20
N ILE A 168 35.97 6.98 21.92
CA ILE A 168 36.74 7.34 23.12
C ILE A 168 38.25 7.05 22.97
N GLN A 169 38.92 7.91 22.22
CA GLN A 169 40.38 7.94 22.20
C GLN A 169 40.85 8.45 23.56
N ASN A 170 41.17 7.51 24.45
CA ASN A 170 42.21 7.63 25.46
C ASN A 170 42.15 8.90 26.33
N ILE A 171 41.30 8.91 27.36
CA ILE A 171 41.55 9.75 28.55
C ILE A 171 42.49 8.94 29.45
N GLY A 172 43.78 9.06 29.15
CA GLY A 172 44.89 8.86 30.06
C GLY A 172 45.58 10.20 30.26
#